data_AF-A0A2T2NE48-F1
#
_entry.id   AF-A0A2T2NE48-F1
#
_cell.length_a   1.000
_cell.length_b   1.000
_cell.length_c   1.000
_cell.angle_alpha   90.00
_cell.angle_beta   90.00
_cell.angle_gamma   90.00
#
_symmetry.space_group_name_H-M   'P 1'
#
loop_
_entity.id
_entity.type
_entity.pdbx_description
1 polymer ?
#
loop_
_entity_poly.entity_id
_entity_poly.type
_entity_poly.pdbx_seq_one_letter_code
_entity_poly.pdbx_strand_id
1 'polypeptide(L)'
;MPCQMFSPVVSTAILALLLVLNAVTLEVAPDSSCANFCLDSPQSNASNIYHLSTFDRDISCLGTDYSGANSTEKGRRFKSRVGCEQTSDWAWGGDGDDGENDVYWFLYKLNVNIKSTIAWCVTGFFESQSNPNVTKANTLCSADCEPISKAINDRLKQSNQRLQYNYCSSDNDGFMNGIDKCATCLSKGENLQILANFESTLIFNARLAKLTL
;
A
#
# COMPACT_ATOMS: atom_id res chain seq x y z
N MET A 1 17.55 23.08 -52.45
CA MET A 1 17.19 24.46 -52.01
C MET A 1 15.86 24.79 -52.66
N PRO A 2 14.83 25.31 -51.96
CA PRO A 2 14.89 26.23 -50.82
C PRO A 2 14.15 25.77 -49.54
N CYS A 3 14.41 26.48 -48.45
CA CYS A 3 13.65 26.48 -47.20
C CYS A 3 12.29 27.18 -47.39
N GLN A 4 11.23 26.66 -46.77
CA GLN A 4 10.03 27.44 -46.46
C GLN A 4 9.60 27.25 -45.00
N MET A 5 9.14 28.38 -44.45
CA MET A 5 8.83 28.69 -43.07
C MET A 5 7.71 27.82 -42.49
N PHE A 6 7.92 27.28 -41.29
CA PHE A 6 6.86 26.66 -40.50
C PHE A 6 5.91 27.73 -39.93
N SER A 7 4.64 27.60 -40.33
CA SER A 7 3.48 28.37 -39.89
C SER A 7 3.21 28.19 -38.38
N PRO A 8 2.73 29.23 -37.67
CA PRO A 8 2.39 29.16 -36.23
C PRO A 8 1.29 28.15 -35.91
N VAL A 9 0.58 27.64 -36.92
CA VAL A 9 -0.49 26.63 -36.80
C VAL A 9 0.05 25.28 -36.31
N VAL A 10 1.32 24.95 -36.62
CA VAL A 10 1.92 23.66 -36.19
C VAL A 10 2.19 23.64 -34.68
N SER A 11 2.37 24.81 -34.06
CA SER A 11 2.57 24.93 -32.61
C SER A 11 1.31 24.57 -31.80
N THR A 12 0.12 24.84 -32.34
CA THR A 12 -1.15 24.52 -31.66
C THR A 12 -1.51 23.04 -31.68
N ALA A 13 -1.02 22.28 -32.67
CA ALA A 13 -1.27 20.84 -32.75
C ALA A 13 -0.44 20.03 -31.73
N ILE A 14 0.75 20.51 -31.38
CA ILE A 14 1.62 19.86 -30.38
C ILE A 14 1.09 20.09 -28.96
N LEU A 15 0.48 21.25 -28.68
CA LEU A 15 -0.14 21.54 -27.38
C LEU A 15 -1.40 20.69 -27.10
N ALA A 16 -2.18 20.35 -28.14
CA ALA A 16 -3.34 19.49 -28.00
C ALA A 16 -2.98 18.01 -27.81
N LEU A 17 -1.83 17.56 -28.35
CA LEU A 17 -1.34 16.19 -28.17
C LEU A 17 -0.72 15.94 -26.78
N LEU A 18 -0.31 17.01 -26.09
CA LEU A 18 0.26 16.96 -24.74
C LEU A 18 -0.79 17.01 -23.61
N LEU A 19 -2.09 17.14 -23.93
CA LEU A 19 -3.14 17.43 -22.95
C LEU A 19 -3.93 16.23 -22.40
N VAL A 20 -3.68 14.97 -22.77
CA VAL A 20 -4.51 13.87 -22.22
C VAL A 20 -3.80 12.53 -21.92
N LEU A 21 -2.49 12.39 -22.14
CA LEU A 21 -1.77 11.14 -21.81
C LEU A 21 -1.20 11.10 -20.39
N ASN A 22 -1.71 11.93 -19.48
CA ASN A 22 -1.57 11.71 -18.05
C ASN A 22 -2.86 11.08 -17.53
N ALA A 23 -3.20 9.89 -18.04
CA ALA A 23 -3.93 8.93 -17.22
C ALA A 23 -2.98 8.51 -16.11
N VAL A 24 -2.81 9.40 -15.13
CA VAL A 24 -2.24 8.94 -13.88
C VAL A 24 -3.31 8.07 -13.28
N THR A 25 -3.04 6.77 -13.27
CA THR A 25 -3.88 5.76 -12.63
C THR A 25 -4.25 6.30 -11.26
N LEU A 26 -5.53 6.53 -11.09
CA LEU A 26 -6.08 6.91 -9.82
C LEU A 26 -5.85 5.66 -8.98
N GLU A 27 -5.04 5.69 -7.93
CA GLU A 27 -4.92 4.47 -7.13
C GLU A 27 -6.18 4.23 -6.28
N VAL A 28 -7.35 4.69 -6.70
CA VAL A 28 -8.68 4.49 -6.12
C VAL A 28 -9.63 4.42 -7.31
N ALA A 29 -10.67 3.59 -7.30
CA ALA A 29 -11.53 3.52 -8.47
C ALA A 29 -12.19 4.91 -8.70
N PRO A 30 -12.10 5.50 -9.91
CA PRO A 30 -12.65 6.81 -10.20
C PRO A 30 -14.14 6.90 -9.87
N ASP A 31 -14.55 8.02 -9.27
CA ASP A 31 -15.93 8.29 -8.83
C ASP A 31 -16.50 7.31 -7.79
N SER A 32 -15.66 6.44 -7.20
CA SER A 32 -16.07 5.59 -6.09
C SER A 32 -16.46 6.43 -4.87
N SER A 33 -17.58 6.07 -4.23
CA SER A 33 -17.96 6.62 -2.93
C SER A 33 -16.92 6.33 -1.82
N CYS A 34 -16.11 5.27 -1.98
CA CYS A 34 -15.04 4.90 -1.06
C CYS A 34 -13.78 5.76 -1.23
N ALA A 35 -13.60 6.42 -2.38
CA ALA A 35 -12.42 7.25 -2.64
C ALA A 35 -12.20 8.33 -1.58
N ASN A 36 -13.27 8.87 -0.98
CA ASN A 36 -13.19 9.87 0.08
C ASN A 36 -12.48 9.38 1.36
N PHE A 37 -12.44 8.08 1.62
CA PHE A 37 -11.67 7.49 2.73
C PHE A 37 -10.21 7.22 2.35
N CYS A 38 -9.90 7.32 1.07
CA CYS A 38 -8.61 6.96 0.49
C CYS A 38 -7.70 8.16 0.25
N LEU A 39 -8.27 9.37 0.13
CA LEU A 39 -7.53 10.60 -0.12
C LEU A 39 -7.12 11.32 1.17
N ASP A 40 -5.93 11.93 1.15
CA ASP A 40 -5.43 12.73 2.27
C ASP A 40 -6.07 14.12 2.35
N SER A 41 -6.64 14.62 1.24
CA SER A 41 -7.50 15.81 1.26
C SER A 41 -8.53 15.77 0.12
N PRO A 42 -9.66 16.50 0.24
CA PRO A 42 -10.66 16.61 -0.83
C PRO A 42 -10.13 17.27 -2.12
N GLN A 43 -8.95 17.89 -2.07
CA GLN A 43 -8.31 18.63 -3.16
C GLN A 43 -7.02 17.95 -3.67
N SER A 44 -6.61 16.83 -3.07
CA SER A 44 -5.43 16.10 -3.55
C SER A 44 -5.82 15.32 -4.79
N ASN A 45 -5.22 15.69 -5.92
CA ASN A 45 -5.34 14.94 -7.16
C ASN A 45 -4.88 13.50 -6.90
N ALA A 46 -5.80 12.55 -7.01
CA ALA A 46 -5.53 11.12 -6.83
C ALA A 46 -4.62 10.53 -7.93
N SER A 47 -4.26 11.38 -8.89
CA SER A 47 -3.26 11.26 -9.94
C SER A 47 -1.83 11.54 -9.49
N ASN A 48 -1.50 11.35 -8.21
CA ASN A 48 -0.14 11.57 -7.74
C ASN A 48 0.33 10.36 -6.95
N ILE A 49 1.05 9.47 -7.63
CA ILE A 49 1.70 8.26 -7.11
C ILE A 49 2.53 8.50 -5.83
N TYR A 50 2.89 9.75 -5.54
CA TYR A 50 3.57 10.15 -4.31
C TYR A 50 2.65 10.30 -3.08
N HIS A 51 1.32 10.23 -3.24
CA HIS A 51 0.37 10.12 -2.13
C HIS A 51 0.08 8.66 -1.71
N LEU A 52 0.72 7.70 -2.39
CA LEU A 52 0.42 6.27 -2.25
C LEU A 52 1.52 5.47 -1.59
N SER A 53 2.63 6.13 -1.28
CA SER A 53 3.40 5.73 -0.10
C SER A 53 2.53 6.04 1.11
N THR A 54 2.05 5.00 1.80
CA THR A 54 1.75 5.08 3.23
C THR A 54 2.96 5.76 3.87
N PHE A 55 2.89 7.07 4.09
CA PHE A 55 3.95 7.74 4.83
C PHE A 55 3.88 7.17 6.25
N ASP A 56 4.99 7.17 6.95
CA ASP A 56 5.06 6.96 8.40
C ASP A 56 3.87 7.60 9.18
N ARG A 57 3.38 8.74 8.68
CA ARG A 57 2.22 9.48 9.18
C ARG A 57 0.89 8.73 9.15
N ASP A 58 0.72 7.77 8.24
CA ASP A 58 -0.52 7.01 8.05
C ASP A 58 -0.49 5.63 8.72
N ILE A 59 0.65 5.27 9.32
CA ILE A 59 0.86 3.96 9.92
C ILE A 59 0.46 3.98 11.40
N SER A 60 -0.38 3.02 11.78
CA SER A 60 -0.78 2.78 13.18
C SER A 60 -0.22 1.46 13.68
N CYS A 61 0.52 1.50 14.78
CA CYS A 61 1.24 0.34 15.30
C CYS A 61 0.51 -0.38 16.43
N LEU A 62 -0.53 0.23 17.01
CA LEU A 62 -1.26 -0.34 18.15
C LEU A 62 -2.71 -0.63 17.76
N GLY A 63 -3.26 -1.73 18.28
CA GLY A 63 -4.67 -2.08 18.08
C GLY A 63 -5.64 -0.99 18.55
N THR A 64 -5.29 -0.28 19.64
CA THR A 64 -6.07 0.84 20.17
C THR A 64 -6.18 2.01 19.20
N ASP A 65 -5.26 2.16 18.26
CA ASP A 65 -5.29 3.24 17.27
C ASP A 65 -6.48 3.10 16.30
N TYR A 66 -6.99 1.88 16.11
CA TYR A 66 -8.02 1.57 15.12
C TYR A 66 -9.45 1.63 15.66
N SER A 67 -9.65 1.50 16.99
CA SER A 67 -10.99 1.47 17.58
C SER A 67 -11.01 1.84 19.07
N GLY A 68 -12.17 2.30 19.55
CA GLY A 68 -12.38 2.71 20.93
C GLY A 68 -12.01 4.17 21.23
N ALA A 69 -12.03 4.53 22.51
CA ALA A 69 -11.83 5.90 22.98
C ALA A 69 -10.44 6.49 22.65
N ASN A 70 -9.43 5.63 22.50
CA ASN A 70 -8.05 6.02 22.18
C ASN A 70 -7.72 5.88 20.69
N SER A 71 -8.72 5.70 19.83
CA SER A 71 -8.47 5.58 18.40
C SER A 71 -7.86 6.87 17.83
N THR A 72 -6.94 6.70 16.89
CA THR A 72 -6.30 7.80 16.18
C THR A 72 -7.02 8.06 14.87
N GLU A 73 -6.84 9.25 14.31
CA GLU A 73 -7.42 9.59 13.00
C GLU A 73 -6.94 8.62 11.90
N LYS A 74 -5.63 8.37 11.83
CA LYS A 74 -5.02 7.44 10.87
C LYS A 74 -5.58 6.01 10.98
N GLY A 75 -5.73 5.47 12.20
CA GLY A 75 -6.28 4.13 12.40
C GLY A 75 -7.76 4.03 12.05
N ARG A 76 -8.56 5.06 12.38
CA ARG A 76 -9.96 5.15 11.95
C ARG A 76 -10.07 5.26 10.42
N ARG A 77 -9.22 6.07 9.78
CA ARG A 77 -9.21 6.24 8.32
C ARG A 77 -8.90 4.95 7.60
N PHE A 78 -7.87 4.21 8.04
CA PHE A 78 -7.55 2.88 7.51
C PHE A 78 -8.75 1.93 7.64
N LYS A 79 -9.40 1.89 8.81
CA LYS A 79 -10.57 1.04 9.05
C LYS A 79 -11.74 1.42 8.13
N SER A 80 -12.04 2.71 7.97
CA SER A 80 -13.12 3.18 7.10
C SER A 80 -12.86 2.85 5.64
N ARG A 81 -11.61 3.04 5.17
CA ARG A 81 -11.18 2.66 3.82
C ARG A 81 -11.41 1.17 3.56
N VAL A 82 -10.77 0.33 4.37
CA VAL A 82 -10.87 -1.13 4.25
C VAL A 82 -12.33 -1.58 4.32
N GLY A 83 -13.09 -1.02 5.26
CA GLY A 83 -14.50 -1.35 5.44
C GLY A 83 -15.39 -0.99 4.25
N CYS A 84 -15.10 0.12 3.56
CA CYS A 84 -15.85 0.56 2.39
C CYS A 84 -15.47 -0.25 1.14
N GLU A 85 -14.18 -0.28 0.80
CA GLU A 85 -13.70 -0.88 -0.45
C GLU A 85 -13.96 -2.39 -0.49
N GLN A 86 -13.84 -3.11 0.64
CA GLN A 86 -14.08 -4.56 0.69
C GLN A 86 -15.52 -4.97 0.35
N THR A 87 -16.49 -4.06 0.50
CA THR A 87 -17.92 -4.31 0.25
C THR A 87 -18.45 -3.60 -0.99
N SER A 88 -17.61 -2.80 -1.65
CA SER A 88 -18.00 -2.01 -2.80
C SER A 88 -18.09 -2.90 -4.04
N ASP A 89 -19.14 -2.72 -4.82
CA ASP A 89 -19.33 -3.29 -6.16
C ASP A 89 -18.94 -2.31 -7.26
N TRP A 90 -18.35 -1.16 -6.90
CA TRP A 90 -17.99 -0.12 -7.85
C TRP A 90 -16.82 -0.55 -8.75
N ALA A 91 -17.06 -0.42 -10.05
CA ALA A 91 -16.08 -0.59 -11.10
C ALA A 91 -16.21 0.53 -12.13
N TRP A 92 -15.08 1.07 -12.55
CA TRP A 92 -14.94 2.07 -13.60
C TRP A 92 -14.25 1.44 -14.81
N GLY A 93 -14.66 1.81 -16.03
CA GLY A 93 -13.99 1.36 -17.26
C GLY A 93 -14.40 -0.01 -17.84
N GLY A 94 -15.20 -0.82 -17.14
CA GLY A 94 -15.67 -2.14 -17.63
C GLY A 94 -14.61 -3.25 -17.60
N ASP A 95 -14.93 -4.45 -18.13
CA ASP A 95 -14.12 -5.69 -18.04
C ASP A 95 -12.81 -5.72 -18.88
N GLY A 96 -12.25 -4.56 -19.24
CA GLY A 96 -10.98 -4.45 -19.99
C GLY A 96 -9.74 -4.21 -19.12
N ASP A 97 -8.55 -4.22 -19.71
CA ASP A 97 -7.25 -3.97 -19.02
C ASP A 97 -7.11 -2.56 -18.41
N ASP A 98 -8.03 -1.64 -18.76
CA ASP A 98 -8.10 -0.27 -18.23
C ASP A 98 -9.17 -0.12 -17.12
N GLY A 99 -9.83 -1.22 -16.75
CA GLY A 99 -10.88 -1.25 -15.74
C GLY A 99 -10.30 -1.15 -14.33
N GLU A 100 -10.82 -0.22 -13.53
CA GLU A 100 -10.47 -0.08 -12.12
C GLU A 100 -11.66 -0.46 -11.26
N ASN A 101 -11.45 -1.23 -10.19
CA ASN A 101 -12.52 -1.56 -9.26
C ASN A 101 -12.04 -1.47 -7.81
N ASP A 102 -12.98 -1.20 -6.91
CA ASP A 102 -12.67 -1.00 -5.49
C ASP A 102 -12.10 -2.26 -4.84
N VAL A 103 -12.52 -3.46 -5.26
CA VAL A 103 -12.00 -4.72 -4.71
C VAL A 103 -10.53 -4.94 -5.08
N TYR A 104 -10.13 -4.59 -6.30
CA TYR A 104 -8.75 -4.63 -6.76
C TYR A 104 -7.89 -3.66 -5.95
N TRP A 105 -8.33 -2.40 -5.84
CA TRP A 105 -7.62 -1.38 -5.08
C TRP A 105 -7.57 -1.70 -3.59
N PHE A 106 -8.64 -2.26 -3.02
CA PHE A 106 -8.65 -2.82 -1.67
C PHE A 106 -7.53 -3.84 -1.48
N LEU A 107 -7.45 -4.88 -2.31
CA LEU A 107 -6.45 -5.94 -2.15
C LEU A 107 -5.03 -5.40 -2.31
N TYR A 108 -4.80 -4.57 -3.31
CA TYR A 108 -3.51 -3.94 -3.57
C TYR A 108 -3.08 -3.06 -2.39
N LYS A 109 -3.91 -2.10 -2.00
CA LYS A 109 -3.62 -1.17 -0.91
C LYS A 109 -3.52 -1.89 0.43
N LEU A 110 -4.38 -2.87 0.69
CA LEU A 110 -4.33 -3.63 1.93
C LEU A 110 -2.96 -4.30 2.07
N ASN A 111 -2.47 -4.94 1.00
CA ASN A 111 -1.17 -5.58 0.98
C ASN A 111 -0.03 -4.58 1.25
N VAL A 112 0.01 -3.47 0.51
CA VAL A 112 1.03 -2.42 0.67
C VAL A 112 1.00 -1.80 2.07
N ASN A 113 -0.18 -1.43 2.58
CA ASN A 113 -0.33 -0.81 3.90
C ASN A 113 0.08 -1.76 5.01
N ILE A 114 -0.29 -3.04 4.91
CA ILE A 114 0.08 -4.03 5.91
C ILE A 114 1.60 -4.28 5.89
N LYS A 115 2.20 -4.51 4.71
CA LYS A 115 3.67 -4.67 4.59
C LYS A 115 4.40 -3.47 5.18
N SER A 116 3.96 -2.26 4.83
CA SER A 116 4.47 -1.00 5.34
C SER A 116 4.37 -0.90 6.85
N THR A 117 3.22 -1.30 7.41
CA THR A 117 3.01 -1.31 8.86
C THR A 117 3.93 -2.29 9.56
N ILE A 118 4.13 -3.50 9.05
CA ILE A 118 5.05 -4.47 9.63
C ILE A 118 6.50 -3.98 9.55
N ALA A 119 6.93 -3.47 8.40
CA ALA A 119 8.26 -2.88 8.23
C ALA A 119 8.48 -1.72 9.24
N TRP A 120 7.58 -0.74 9.27
CA TRP A 120 7.73 0.43 10.13
C TRP A 120 7.59 0.12 11.64
N CYS A 121 6.59 -0.67 12.01
CA CYS A 121 6.24 -0.91 13.41
C CYS A 121 7.01 -2.07 14.03
N VAL A 122 7.48 -3.06 13.27
CA VAL A 122 8.11 -4.26 13.84
C VAL A 122 9.60 -4.24 13.57
N THR A 123 10.02 -4.03 12.32
CA THR A 123 11.44 -4.02 11.98
C THR A 123 12.10 -2.67 12.30
N GLY A 124 11.30 -1.60 12.35
CA GLY A 124 11.77 -0.24 12.60
C GLY A 124 12.40 0.39 11.36
N PHE A 125 12.21 -0.22 10.19
CA PHE A 125 12.75 0.24 8.91
C PHE A 125 11.70 0.20 7.82
N PHE A 126 11.75 1.20 6.94
CA PHE A 126 11.01 1.25 5.70
C PHE A 126 12.02 1.53 4.57
N GLU A 127 12.46 0.46 3.93
CA GLU A 127 13.62 0.45 3.05
C GLU A 127 14.85 1.06 3.74
N SER A 128 15.34 2.21 3.28
CA SER A 128 16.49 2.93 3.85
C SER A 128 16.14 3.88 4.98
N GLN A 129 14.85 4.10 5.27
CA GLN A 129 14.40 4.99 6.33
C GLN A 129 14.26 4.23 7.64
N SER A 130 14.82 4.77 8.71
CA SER A 130 14.64 4.23 10.06
C SER A 130 13.55 5.01 10.78
N ASN A 131 12.70 4.29 11.52
CA ASN A 131 11.68 4.91 12.35
C ASN A 131 12.36 5.64 13.53
N PRO A 132 12.20 6.98 13.65
CA PRO A 132 12.84 7.73 14.73
C PRO A 132 12.30 7.36 16.12
N ASN A 133 11.11 6.74 16.19
CA ASN A 133 10.48 6.31 17.43
C ASN A 133 10.45 4.79 17.50
N VAL A 134 11.24 4.21 18.40
CA VAL A 134 11.17 2.77 18.68
C VAL A 134 9.77 2.43 19.18
N THR A 135 9.10 1.53 18.47
CA THR A 135 7.73 1.12 18.78
C THR A 135 7.72 -0.01 19.81
N LYS A 136 6.54 -0.24 20.41
CA LYS A 136 6.30 -1.39 21.31
C LYS A 136 6.62 -2.72 20.63
N ALA A 137 6.16 -2.92 19.39
CA ALA A 137 6.41 -4.16 18.64
C ALA A 137 7.89 -4.36 18.30
N ASN A 138 8.61 -3.30 17.90
CA ASN A 138 10.05 -3.39 17.66
C ASN A 138 10.82 -3.75 18.94
N THR A 139 10.47 -3.13 20.07
CA THR A 139 11.12 -3.44 21.36
C THR A 139 10.89 -4.88 21.79
N LEU A 140 9.68 -5.41 21.59
CA LEU A 140 9.31 -6.74 22.08
C LEU A 140 9.69 -7.87 21.13
N CYS A 141 9.60 -7.66 19.81
CA CYS A 141 9.60 -8.73 18.83
C CYS A 141 10.64 -8.59 17.70
N SER A 142 11.46 -7.53 17.67
CA SER A 142 12.45 -7.33 16.59
C SER A 142 13.37 -8.54 16.36
N ALA A 143 13.83 -9.21 17.40
CA ALA A 143 14.67 -10.41 17.28
C ALA A 143 13.93 -11.63 16.71
N ASP A 144 12.63 -11.75 16.98
CA ASP A 144 11.80 -12.83 16.42
C ASP A 144 11.37 -12.53 14.97
N CYS A 145 11.35 -11.26 14.60
CA CYS A 145 10.95 -10.75 13.29
C CYS A 145 12.13 -10.39 12.38
N GLU A 146 13.37 -10.51 12.86
CA GLU A 146 14.57 -10.27 12.05
C GLU A 146 14.59 -11.10 10.76
N PRO A 147 14.23 -12.41 10.76
CA PRO A 147 14.29 -13.24 9.55
C PRO A 147 13.36 -12.77 8.43
N ILE A 148 12.27 -12.05 8.74
CA ILE A 148 11.34 -11.53 7.74
C ILE A 148 11.70 -10.12 7.25
N SER A 149 12.68 -9.45 7.88
CA SER A 149 12.92 -8.02 7.72
C SER A 149 13.34 -7.61 6.31
N LYS A 150 14.24 -8.37 5.68
CA LYS A 150 14.65 -8.08 4.30
C LYS A 150 13.52 -8.36 3.32
N ALA A 151 12.82 -9.47 3.52
CA ALA A 151 11.76 -9.89 2.63
C ALA A 151 10.58 -8.89 2.62
N ILE A 152 10.14 -8.42 3.79
CA ILE A 152 9.03 -7.47 3.90
C ILE A 152 9.34 -6.09 3.29
N ASN A 153 10.62 -5.71 3.30
CA ASN A 153 11.11 -4.47 2.68
C ASN A 153 11.30 -4.60 1.16
N ASP A 154 11.22 -5.81 0.59
CA ASP A 154 11.44 -6.00 -0.83
C ASP A 154 10.37 -5.28 -1.66
N ARG A 155 10.86 -4.41 -2.55
CA ARG A 155 10.06 -3.62 -3.52
C ARG A 155 8.92 -2.81 -2.89
N LEU A 156 9.05 -2.42 -1.62
CA LEU A 156 7.98 -1.77 -0.87
C LEU A 156 7.51 -0.45 -1.50
N LYS A 157 8.41 0.38 -2.07
CA LYS A 157 8.05 1.64 -2.77
C LYS A 157 7.85 1.50 -4.29
N GLN A 158 7.77 0.29 -4.83
CA GLN A 158 7.59 0.13 -6.27
C GLN A 158 6.13 0.35 -6.68
N SER A 159 5.93 1.21 -7.67
CA SER A 159 4.61 1.45 -8.28
C SER A 159 4.12 0.28 -9.13
N ASN A 160 5.02 -0.61 -9.56
CA ASN A 160 4.61 -1.80 -10.30
C ASN A 160 3.87 -2.76 -9.37
N GLN A 161 2.55 -2.88 -9.58
CA GLN A 161 1.67 -3.65 -8.72
C GLN A 161 2.03 -5.14 -8.64
N ARG A 162 2.59 -5.69 -9.71
CA ARG A 162 3.01 -7.11 -9.77
C ARG A 162 4.15 -7.41 -8.78
N LEU A 163 4.99 -6.42 -8.47
CA LEU A 163 6.12 -6.60 -7.57
C LEU A 163 5.71 -6.64 -6.09
N GLN A 164 4.45 -6.33 -5.76
CA GLN A 164 4.02 -6.28 -4.36
C GLN A 164 4.07 -7.64 -3.66
N TYR A 165 4.04 -8.75 -4.41
CA TYR A 165 4.12 -10.12 -3.88
C TYR A 165 5.53 -10.68 -3.85
N ASN A 166 6.56 -9.95 -4.29
CA ASN A 166 7.93 -10.48 -4.32
C ASN A 166 8.48 -10.87 -2.93
N TYR A 167 7.96 -10.25 -1.86
CA TYR A 167 8.30 -10.61 -0.48
C TYR A 167 8.09 -12.10 -0.16
N CYS A 168 7.25 -12.80 -0.94
CA CYS A 168 6.93 -14.21 -0.73
C CYS A 168 8.09 -15.15 -1.03
N SER A 169 9.02 -14.75 -1.91
CA SER A 169 10.17 -15.56 -2.37
C SER A 169 11.51 -14.84 -2.20
N SER A 170 11.50 -13.54 -1.91
CA SER A 170 12.71 -12.79 -1.65
C SER A 170 13.45 -13.28 -0.40
N ASP A 171 14.75 -13.00 -0.36
CA ASP A 171 15.64 -13.41 0.73
C ASP A 171 15.56 -14.92 1.05
N ASN A 172 15.53 -15.76 0.01
CA ASN A 172 15.43 -17.22 0.12
C ASN A 172 14.18 -17.67 0.91
N ASP A 173 13.02 -17.18 0.48
CA ASP A 173 11.72 -17.36 1.16
C ASP A 173 11.75 -16.87 2.63
N GLY A 174 12.56 -15.85 2.94
CA GLY A 174 12.80 -15.37 4.31
C GLY A 174 11.51 -14.99 5.06
N PHE A 175 10.55 -14.37 4.36
CA PHE A 175 9.21 -14.13 4.92
C PHE A 175 8.53 -15.43 5.34
N MET A 176 8.38 -16.38 4.42
CA MET A 176 7.66 -17.64 4.69
C MET A 176 8.34 -18.48 5.77
N ASN A 177 9.66 -18.43 5.86
CA ASN A 177 10.44 -19.18 6.84
C ASN A 177 10.44 -18.54 8.23
N GLY A 178 10.29 -17.21 8.32
CA GLY A 178 10.38 -16.45 9.58
C GLY A 178 9.05 -16.02 10.18
N ILE A 179 7.97 -15.98 9.40
CA ILE A 179 6.73 -15.31 9.78
C ILE A 179 6.06 -15.92 11.02
N ASP A 180 6.07 -17.25 11.15
CA ASP A 180 5.41 -17.93 12.27
C ASP A 180 6.02 -17.52 13.62
N LYS A 181 7.35 -17.34 13.66
CA LYS A 181 8.07 -16.90 14.86
C LYS A 181 7.69 -15.47 15.23
N CYS A 182 7.68 -14.59 14.24
CA CYS A 182 7.30 -13.18 14.41
C CYS A 182 5.84 -13.05 14.88
N ALA A 183 4.90 -13.71 14.21
CA ALA A 183 3.47 -13.70 14.54
C ALA A 183 3.22 -14.23 15.96
N THR A 184 3.95 -15.27 16.36
CA THR A 184 3.88 -15.82 17.71
C THR A 184 4.32 -14.81 18.78
N CYS A 185 5.33 -13.99 18.51
CA CYS A 185 5.72 -12.91 19.44
C CYS A 185 4.65 -11.82 19.50
N LEU A 186 4.20 -11.32 18.34
CA LEU A 186 3.23 -10.23 18.26
C LEU A 186 1.88 -10.59 18.89
N SER A 187 1.42 -11.82 18.74
CA SER A 187 0.15 -12.29 19.33
C SER A 187 0.14 -12.25 20.87
N LYS A 188 1.31 -12.42 21.49
CA LYS A 188 1.48 -12.35 22.95
C LYS A 188 1.60 -10.91 23.47
N GLY A 189 1.92 -9.96 22.58
CA GLY A 189 2.06 -8.56 22.93
C GLY A 189 0.71 -7.88 23.17
N GLU A 190 0.60 -7.14 24.28
CA GLU A 190 -0.60 -6.34 24.56
C GLU A 190 -0.76 -5.22 23.51
N ASN A 191 -1.95 -5.13 22.91
CA ASN A 191 -2.30 -4.21 21.82
C ASN A 191 -1.53 -4.44 20.51
N LEU A 192 -0.88 -5.59 20.34
CA LEU A 192 -0.15 -5.95 19.11
C LEU A 192 -0.88 -7.01 18.26
N GLN A 193 -2.05 -7.48 18.70
CA GLN A 193 -2.84 -8.51 17.98
C GLN A 193 -3.16 -8.10 16.53
N ILE A 194 -3.36 -6.80 16.28
CA ILE A 194 -3.60 -6.30 14.92
C ILE A 194 -2.42 -6.59 13.98
N LEU A 195 -1.18 -6.52 14.49
CA LEU A 195 0.02 -6.81 13.69
C LEU A 195 0.15 -8.31 13.41
N ALA A 196 -0.20 -9.18 14.36
CA ALA A 196 -0.26 -10.62 14.11
C ALA A 196 -1.34 -11.00 13.08
N ASN A 197 -2.50 -10.32 13.12
CA ASN A 197 -3.56 -10.50 12.12
C ASN A 197 -3.09 -10.04 10.73
N PHE A 198 -2.37 -8.92 10.68
CA PHE A 198 -1.75 -8.41 9.46
C PHE A 198 -0.78 -9.41 8.84
N GLU A 199 0.07 -10.06 9.64
CA GLU A 199 0.94 -11.13 9.16
C GLU A 199 0.18 -12.34 8.63
N SER A 200 -0.93 -12.71 9.29
CA SER A 200 -1.82 -13.76 8.80
C SER A 200 -2.42 -13.43 7.43
N THR A 201 -2.82 -12.17 7.22
CA THR A 201 -3.29 -11.68 5.91
C THR A 201 -2.19 -11.74 4.86
N LEU A 202 -0.95 -11.38 5.19
CA LEU A 202 0.18 -11.48 4.27
C LEU A 202 0.46 -12.93 3.89
N ILE A 203 0.42 -13.88 4.84
CA ILE A 203 0.57 -15.31 4.53
C ILE A 203 -0.53 -15.78 3.57
N PHE A 204 -1.78 -15.39 3.80
CA PHE A 204 -2.89 -15.74 2.91
C PHE A 204 -2.66 -15.20 1.49
N ASN A 205 -2.32 -13.91 1.38
CA ASN A 205 -2.03 -13.26 0.10
C ASN A 205 -0.83 -13.90 -0.61
N ALA A 206 0.22 -14.26 0.13
CA ALA A 206 1.40 -14.94 -0.39
C ALA A 206 1.08 -16.31 -0.99
N ARG A 207 0.23 -17.08 -0.30
CA ARG A 207 -0.22 -18.40 -0.77
C ARG A 207 -1.11 -18.28 -2.00
N LEU A 208 -2.01 -17.30 -2.05
CA LEU A 208 -2.82 -17.03 -3.23
C LEU A 208 -1.95 -16.66 -4.43
N ALA A 209 -0.96 -15.77 -4.26
CA ALA A 209 -0.07 -15.36 -5.33
C ALA A 209 0.73 -16.54 -5.92
N LYS A 210 1.21 -17.46 -5.07
CA LYS A 210 1.91 -18.70 -5.51
C LYS A 210 1.02 -19.68 -6.30
N LEU A 211 -0.32 -19.57 -6.20
CA LEU A 211 -1.25 -20.41 -6.96
C LEU A 211 -1.64 -19.80 -8.32
N THR A 212 -1.39 -18.51 -8.52
CA THR A 212 -1.82 -17.75 -9.70
C THR A 212 -0.66 -17.31 -10.61
N LEU A 213 0.58 -17.45 -10.16
CA LEU A 213 1.82 -17.15 -10.90
C LEU A 213 2.54 -18.45 -11.29
#